data_AF-A0A137NVE7-F1
#
_entry.id   AF-A0A137NVE7-F1
#
_cell.length_a   1.000
_cell.length_b   1.000
_cell.length_c   1.000
_cell.angle_alpha   90.00
_cell.angle_beta   90.00
_cell.angle_gamma   90.00
#
_symmetry.space_group_name_H-M   'P 1'
#
loop_
_entity.id
_entity.type
_entity.pdbx_description
1 polymer ?
#
loop_
_entity_poly.entity_id
_entity_poly.type
_entity_poly.pdbx_seq_one_letter_code
_entity_poly.pdbx_strand_id
1 'polypeptide(L)'
;MIVNNFIQLTLLSLLTKAQVTNFGSEDGLTEVRKRVAEWEYPVAPRDESATDTYWGKTVQDPYRPLKSLLDPKTLKIIDESNQFTKKVLDLDVTRSSVRNDLERMSAYERTSLTANVNGTIYQLYNPGTYTQSILTRQRTTVLVKLLLKIFTKNFVDE
;
A
#
# COMPACT_ATOMS: atom_id res chain seq x y z
N MET A 1 -41.62 2.20 24.44
CA MET A 1 -40.17 2.09 24.15
C MET A 1 -39.90 1.87 22.64
N ILE A 2 -40.65 2.51 21.74
CA ILE A 2 -40.54 2.33 20.27
C ILE A 2 -40.14 3.63 19.57
N VAL A 3 -40.48 4.79 20.16
CA VAL A 3 -40.22 6.12 19.58
C VAL A 3 -38.72 6.51 19.61
N ASN A 4 -37.97 6.00 20.59
CA ASN A 4 -36.55 6.34 20.78
C ASN A 4 -35.62 5.69 19.72
N ASN A 5 -36.06 4.61 19.08
CA ASN A 5 -35.27 3.91 18.06
C ASN A 5 -35.45 4.53 16.67
N PHE A 6 -36.62 5.14 16.40
CA PHE A 6 -36.89 5.81 15.14
C PHE A 6 -36.09 7.10 14.95
N ILE A 7 -35.89 7.87 16.04
CA ILE A 7 -35.09 9.10 16.01
C ILE A 7 -33.59 8.78 15.84
N GLN A 8 -33.12 7.68 16.43
CA GLN A 8 -31.74 7.18 16.26
C GLN A 8 -31.49 6.70 14.82
N LEU A 9 -32.45 6.00 14.21
CA LEU A 9 -32.37 5.52 12.82
C LEU A 9 -32.42 6.68 11.80
N THR A 10 -33.22 7.72 12.04
CA THR A 10 -33.23 8.90 11.16
C THR A 10 -31.96 9.72 11.28
N LEU A 11 -31.40 9.90 12.48
CA LEU A 11 -30.10 10.55 12.70
C LEU A 11 -28.94 9.78 12.04
N LEU A 12 -28.93 8.44 12.12
CA LEU A 12 -27.90 7.61 11.49
C LEU A 12 -27.98 7.68 9.95
N SER A 13 -29.19 7.78 9.39
CA SER A 13 -29.43 7.96 7.94
C SER A 13 -29.01 9.34 7.41
N LEU A 14 -29.13 10.38 8.24
CA LEU A 14 -28.70 11.75 7.93
C LEU A 14 -27.18 11.89 8.01
N LEU A 15 -26.53 11.23 8.98
CA LEU A 15 -25.08 11.15 9.07
C LEU A 15 -24.44 10.33 7.94
N THR A 16 -25.09 9.24 7.48
CA THR A 16 -24.58 8.47 6.33
C THR A 16 -24.77 9.19 4.99
N LYS A 17 -25.86 9.95 4.80
CA LYS A 17 -26.03 10.79 3.60
C LYS A 17 -25.02 11.95 3.55
N ALA A 18 -24.63 12.51 4.71
CA ALA A 18 -23.65 13.59 4.77
C ALA A 18 -22.22 13.15 4.40
N GLN A 19 -21.89 11.86 4.43
CA GLN A 19 -20.56 11.37 4.06
C GLN A 19 -20.45 10.82 2.63
N VAL A 20 -21.58 10.68 1.91
CA VAL A 20 -21.60 10.05 0.57
C VAL A 20 -21.90 11.05 -0.56
N THR A 21 -22.30 12.28 -0.28
CA THR A 21 -22.54 13.26 -1.34
C THR A 21 -21.37 14.22 -1.50
N ASN A 22 -20.79 14.21 -2.71
CA ASN A 22 -20.00 15.29 -3.34
C ASN A 22 -18.49 15.05 -3.50
N PHE A 23 -18.12 13.97 -4.19
CA PHE A 23 -16.82 13.89 -4.88
C PHE A 23 -16.84 14.52 -6.30
N GLY A 24 -17.90 15.25 -6.69
CA GLY A 24 -18.06 15.75 -8.06
C GLY A 24 -18.81 17.08 -8.26
N SER A 25 -19.15 17.83 -7.20
CA SER A 25 -19.75 19.17 -7.33
C SER A 25 -18.66 20.25 -7.33
N GLU A 26 -18.82 21.32 -8.12
CA GLU A 26 -17.86 22.46 -8.14
C GLU A 26 -17.61 23.08 -6.76
N ASP A 27 -18.62 23.07 -5.89
CA ASP A 27 -18.51 23.59 -4.52
C ASP A 27 -17.55 22.75 -3.66
N GLY A 28 -17.68 21.42 -3.73
CA GLY A 28 -16.74 20.48 -3.12
C GLY A 28 -15.31 20.57 -3.68
N LEU A 29 -15.15 20.82 -4.98
CA LEU A 29 -13.83 21.07 -5.58
C LEU A 29 -13.21 22.38 -5.09
N THR A 30 -14.04 23.41 -4.87
CA THR A 30 -13.61 24.72 -4.37
C THR A 30 -13.17 24.63 -2.91
N GLU A 31 -13.88 23.89 -2.07
CA GLU A 31 -13.44 23.61 -0.71
C GLU A 31 -12.14 22.82 -0.63
N VAL A 32 -11.98 21.78 -1.47
CA VAL A 32 -10.73 21.02 -1.54
C VAL A 32 -9.57 21.91 -1.97
N ARG A 33 -9.76 22.76 -2.99
CA ARG A 33 -8.74 23.73 -3.43
C ARG A 33 -8.38 24.73 -2.32
N LYS A 34 -9.37 25.21 -1.56
CA LYS A 34 -9.13 26.10 -0.42
C LYS A 34 -8.32 25.40 0.66
N ARG A 35 -8.66 24.16 1.01
CA ARG A 35 -7.89 23.34 1.97
C ARG A 35 -6.46 23.10 1.50
N VAL A 36 -6.24 22.85 0.21
CA VAL A 36 -4.89 22.66 -0.37
C VAL A 36 -4.09 23.97 -0.38
N ALA A 37 -4.74 25.11 -0.61
CA ALA A 37 -4.07 26.42 -0.57
C ALA A 37 -3.56 26.80 0.83
N GLU A 38 -4.15 26.23 1.88
CA GLU A 38 -3.73 26.40 3.28
C GLU A 38 -2.62 25.41 3.70
N TRP A 39 -2.16 24.52 2.81
CA TRP A 39 -1.12 23.56 3.14
C TRP A 39 0.28 24.20 3.17
N GLU A 40 0.94 24.06 4.32
CA GLU A 40 2.34 24.41 4.48
C GLU A 40 3.22 23.25 4.02
N TYR A 41 3.67 23.31 2.77
CA TYR A 41 4.58 22.31 2.22
C TYR A 41 6.01 22.49 2.78
N PRO A 42 6.72 21.38 3.05
CA PRO A 42 8.14 21.44 3.38
C PRO A 42 8.96 22.12 2.28
N VAL A 43 9.92 22.96 2.69
CA VAL A 43 10.73 23.75 1.76
C VAL A 43 12.00 22.99 1.40
N ALA A 44 12.06 22.48 0.17
CA ALA A 44 13.23 21.76 -0.32
C ALA A 44 14.44 22.70 -0.53
N PRO A 45 15.68 22.22 -0.27
CA PRO A 45 16.89 22.97 -0.59
C PRO A 45 16.97 23.22 -2.09
N ARG A 46 17.31 24.47 -2.45
CA ARG A 46 17.45 24.91 -3.83
C ARG A 46 18.82 25.54 -4.06
N ASP A 47 19.34 25.32 -5.25
CA ASP A 47 20.54 25.96 -5.78
C ASP A 47 20.21 26.51 -7.18
N GLU A 48 19.85 27.79 -7.25
CA GLU A 48 19.49 28.44 -8.52
C GLU A 48 20.68 28.59 -9.48
N SER A 49 21.91 28.36 -9.02
CA SER A 49 23.12 28.38 -9.85
C SER A 49 23.37 27.05 -10.58
N ALA A 50 22.73 25.98 -10.13
CA ALA A 50 22.84 24.66 -10.73
C ALA A 50 22.24 24.64 -12.14
N THR A 51 23.12 24.61 -13.14
CA THR A 51 22.77 24.56 -14.56
C THR A 51 23.61 23.52 -15.29
N ASP A 52 23.04 22.91 -16.33
CA ASP A 52 23.77 22.07 -17.29
C ASP A 52 23.49 22.56 -18.71
N THR A 53 24.44 22.37 -19.62
CA THR A 53 24.25 22.68 -21.04
C THR A 53 24.21 21.39 -21.85
N TYR A 54 23.08 21.12 -22.48
CA TYR A 54 22.86 19.97 -23.35
C TYR A 54 22.66 20.45 -24.79
N TRP A 55 23.55 20.06 -25.71
CA TRP A 55 23.49 20.44 -27.13
C TRP A 55 23.27 21.95 -27.37
N GLY A 56 24.00 22.77 -26.62
CA GLY A 56 23.91 24.23 -26.71
C GLY A 56 22.72 24.86 -25.99
N LYS A 57 21.87 24.07 -25.30
CA LYS A 57 20.76 24.59 -24.48
C LYS A 57 21.08 24.47 -23.00
N THR A 58 21.03 25.59 -22.28
CA THR A 58 21.18 25.63 -20.82
C THR A 58 19.86 25.25 -20.14
N VAL A 59 19.93 24.33 -19.18
CA VAL A 59 18.81 23.86 -18.36
C VAL A 59 19.16 24.08 -16.90
N GLN A 60 18.28 24.77 -16.17
CA GLN A 60 18.39 24.93 -14.72
C GLN A 60 17.91 23.68 -13.99
N ASP A 61 18.61 23.29 -12.94
CA ASP A 61 18.28 22.18 -12.04
C ASP A 61 18.31 22.66 -10.58
N PRO A 62 17.34 23.49 -10.15
CA PRO A 62 17.37 24.09 -8.82
C PRO A 62 17.39 23.07 -7.69
N TYR A 63 16.92 21.84 -7.93
CA TYR A 63 16.85 20.78 -6.94
C TYR A 63 18.05 19.83 -6.97
N ARG A 64 19.14 20.20 -7.64
CA ARG A 64 20.41 19.48 -7.63
C ARG A 64 20.90 19.06 -6.24
N PRO A 65 20.74 19.86 -5.16
CA PRO A 65 21.13 19.43 -3.82
C PRO A 65 20.49 18.11 -3.37
N LEU A 66 19.27 17.80 -3.82
CA LEU A 66 18.55 16.57 -3.47
C LEU A 66 19.17 15.29 -4.06
N LYS A 67 20.12 15.41 -4.99
CA LYS A 67 20.85 14.25 -5.53
C LYS A 67 21.78 13.61 -4.49
N SER A 68 22.17 14.34 -3.45
CA SER A 68 22.99 13.81 -2.36
C SER A 68 22.11 13.14 -1.31
N LEU A 69 21.98 11.81 -1.39
CA LEU A 69 21.05 11.03 -0.56
C LEU A 69 21.41 11.01 0.93
N LEU A 70 22.69 11.23 1.27
CA LEU A 70 23.19 11.23 2.64
C LEU A 70 23.42 12.64 3.20
N ASP A 71 23.15 13.69 2.42
CA ASP A 71 23.28 15.06 2.91
C ASP A 71 22.21 15.33 3.99
N PRO A 72 22.58 15.91 5.15
CA PRO A 72 21.62 16.19 6.21
C PRO A 72 20.43 17.05 5.77
N LYS A 73 20.58 17.94 4.78
CA LYS A 73 19.47 18.75 4.27
C LYS A 73 18.47 17.89 3.48
N THR A 74 18.98 16.93 2.69
CA THR A 74 18.15 15.96 1.96
C THR A 74 17.40 15.03 2.91
N LEU A 75 18.06 14.52 3.96
CA LEU A 75 17.40 13.68 4.96
C LEU A 75 16.31 14.46 5.71
N LYS A 76 16.60 15.71 6.09
CA LYS A 76 15.64 16.59 6.76
C LYS A 76 14.37 16.81 5.94
N ILE A 77 14.50 17.12 4.64
CA ILE A 77 13.33 17.34 3.79
C ILE A 77 12.52 16.05 3.57
N ILE A 78 13.17 14.88 3.53
CA ILE A 78 12.48 13.58 3.46
C ILE A 78 11.62 13.37 4.70
N ASP A 79 12.17 13.62 5.89
CA ASP A 79 11.43 13.49 7.15
C ASP A 79 10.27 14.47 7.23
N GLU A 80 10.48 15.74 6.89
CA GLU A 80 9.42 16.76 6.84
C GLU A 80 8.33 16.40 5.83
N SER A 81 8.71 15.88 4.66
CA SER A 81 7.78 15.43 3.61
C SER A 81 6.96 14.21 4.04
N ASN A 82 7.59 13.25 4.72
CA ASN A 82 6.92 12.09 5.28
C ASN A 82 5.92 12.48 6.37
N GLN A 83 6.30 13.41 7.25
CA GLN A 83 5.44 13.94 8.31
C GLN A 83 4.24 14.69 7.74
N PHE A 84 4.48 15.59 6.78
CA PHE A 84 3.42 16.32 6.09
C PHE A 84 2.45 15.35 5.39
N THR A 85 2.99 14.38 4.64
CA THR A 85 2.18 13.37 3.96
C THR A 85 1.35 12.55 4.95
N LYS A 86 1.95 12.12 6.07
CA LYS A 86 1.24 11.41 7.12
C LYS A 86 0.10 12.26 7.70
N LYS A 87 0.35 13.52 8.01
CA LYS A 87 -0.66 14.47 8.50
C LYS A 87 -1.85 14.58 7.53
N VAL A 88 -1.57 14.70 6.23
CA VAL A 88 -2.61 14.77 5.19
C VAL A 88 -3.40 13.45 5.12
N LEU A 89 -2.71 12.31 5.14
CA LEU A 89 -3.36 11.00 5.05
C LEU A 89 -4.14 10.63 6.31
N ASP A 90 -3.76 11.13 7.48
CA ASP A 90 -4.47 10.93 8.74
C ASP A 90 -5.79 11.72 8.81
N LEU A 91 -6.03 12.67 7.89
CA LEU A 91 -7.33 13.34 7.73
C LEU A 91 -8.39 12.40 7.14
N ASP A 92 -7.98 11.34 6.43
CA ASP A 92 -8.88 10.36 5.85
C ASP A 92 -9.31 9.33 6.92
N VAL A 93 -10.56 9.49 7.38
CA VAL A 93 -11.18 8.61 8.39
C VAL A 93 -11.34 7.16 7.93
N THR A 94 -11.33 6.89 6.64
CA THR A 94 -11.53 5.54 6.08
C THR A 94 -10.23 4.73 6.02
N ARG A 95 -9.08 5.39 6.08
CA ARG A 95 -7.74 4.81 5.91
C ARG A 95 -7.46 3.62 6.83
N SER A 96 -7.92 3.70 8.08
CA SER A 96 -7.75 2.61 9.06
C SER A 96 -8.62 1.39 8.73
N SER A 97 -9.89 1.60 8.33
CA SER A 97 -10.78 0.53 7.92
C SER A 97 -10.26 -0.19 6.69
N VAL A 98 -9.86 0.55 5.66
CA VAL A 98 -9.31 -0.03 4.42
C VAL A 98 -8.05 -0.85 4.70
N ARG A 99 -7.16 -0.35 5.57
CA ARG A 99 -5.97 -1.12 5.99
C ARG A 99 -6.37 -2.45 6.64
N ASN A 100 -7.31 -2.42 7.58
CA ASN A 100 -7.77 -3.62 8.28
C ASN A 100 -8.45 -4.61 7.31
N ASP A 101 -9.18 -4.13 6.31
CA ASP A 101 -9.81 -4.97 5.29
C ASP A 101 -8.75 -5.69 4.45
N LEU A 102 -7.74 -4.95 3.97
CA LEU A 102 -6.62 -5.52 3.23
C LEU A 102 -5.82 -6.52 4.06
N GLU A 103 -5.59 -6.25 5.34
CA GLU A 103 -4.93 -7.17 6.27
C GLU A 103 -5.74 -8.46 6.44
N ARG A 104 -7.06 -8.36 6.66
CA ARG A 104 -7.93 -9.54 6.76
C ARG A 104 -7.98 -10.35 5.47
N MET A 105 -8.08 -9.69 4.32
CA MET A 105 -8.08 -10.36 3.01
C MET A 105 -6.75 -11.02 2.68
N SER A 106 -5.65 -10.51 3.21
CA SER A 106 -4.31 -11.05 2.97
C SER A 106 -3.86 -12.09 4.00
N ALA A 107 -4.52 -12.18 5.15
CA ALA A 107 -4.22 -13.13 6.24
C ALA A 107 -4.78 -14.54 5.98
N TYR A 108 -4.31 -15.19 4.90
CA TYR A 108 -4.59 -16.60 4.64
C TYR A 108 -3.32 -17.36 4.25
N GLU A 109 -3.35 -18.66 4.51
CA GLU A 109 -2.24 -19.57 4.24
C GLU A 109 -2.04 -19.76 2.73
N ARG A 110 -0.79 -19.63 2.28
CA ARG A 110 -0.38 -19.72 0.88
C ARG A 110 0.81 -20.65 0.73
N THR A 111 0.74 -21.51 -0.26
CA THR A 111 1.84 -22.38 -0.67
C THR A 111 2.04 -22.27 -2.17
N SER A 112 3.29 -22.18 -2.62
CA SER A 112 3.60 -22.18 -4.05
C SER A 112 3.44 -23.57 -4.66
N LEU A 113 3.55 -23.64 -5.99
CA LEU A 113 3.79 -24.92 -6.65
C LEU A 113 5.06 -25.59 -6.09
N THR A 114 5.02 -26.91 -5.97
CA THR A 114 6.12 -27.73 -5.46
C THR A 114 7.14 -28.05 -6.56
N ALA A 115 8.43 -28.04 -6.22
CA ALA A 115 9.50 -28.54 -7.07
C ALA A 115 10.15 -29.79 -6.44
N ASN A 116 10.31 -30.87 -7.20
CA ASN A 116 11.01 -32.07 -6.73
C ASN A 116 12.43 -32.10 -7.25
N VAL A 117 13.41 -32.11 -6.35
CA VAL A 117 14.83 -32.22 -6.66
C VAL A 117 15.42 -33.34 -5.82
N ASN A 118 15.92 -34.40 -6.48
CA ASN A 118 16.58 -35.54 -5.84
C ASN A 118 15.76 -36.19 -4.70
N GLY A 119 14.44 -36.31 -4.86
CA GLY A 119 13.57 -36.89 -3.84
C GLY A 119 13.33 -35.97 -2.64
N THR A 120 13.58 -34.67 -2.79
CA THR A 120 13.19 -33.63 -1.84
C THR A 120 12.24 -32.66 -2.53
N ILE A 121 11.11 -32.40 -1.89
CA ILE A 121 10.12 -31.43 -2.35
C ILE A 121 10.45 -30.08 -1.74
N TYR A 122 10.46 -29.04 -2.55
CA TYR A 122 10.64 -27.65 -2.17
C TYR A 122 9.38 -26.86 -2.49
N GLN A 123 8.98 -25.96 -1.60
CA GLN A 123 7.87 -25.03 -1.82
C GLN A 123 8.06 -23.76 -1.00
N LEU A 124 7.58 -22.63 -1.52
CA LEU A 124 7.44 -21.41 -0.74
C LEU A 124 6.15 -21.48 0.07
N TYR A 125 6.25 -21.07 1.33
CA TYR A 125 5.16 -21.11 2.30
C TYR A 125 5.00 -19.76 2.97
N ASN A 126 3.76 -19.31 3.13
CA ASN A 126 3.44 -18.13 3.93
C ASN A 126 2.12 -18.39 4.70
N PRO A 127 2.11 -18.33 6.03
CA PRO A 127 0.88 -18.49 6.82
C PRO A 127 -0.08 -17.30 6.71
N GLY A 128 0.25 -16.29 5.89
CA GLY A 128 -0.52 -15.05 5.69
C GLY A 128 0.02 -13.86 6.46
N THR A 129 0.79 -14.12 7.54
CA THR A 129 1.33 -13.08 8.43
C THR A 129 2.79 -12.73 8.17
N TYR A 130 3.51 -13.51 7.38
CA TYR A 130 4.92 -13.24 7.11
C TYR A 130 5.07 -12.18 6.02
N THR A 131 6.00 -11.24 6.23
CA THR A 131 6.36 -10.22 5.23
C THR A 131 6.83 -10.83 3.92
N GLN A 132 7.49 -11.99 3.98
CA GLN A 132 7.95 -12.75 2.81
C GLN A 132 7.69 -14.24 3.02
N SER A 133 7.42 -14.95 1.93
CA SER A 133 7.28 -16.41 1.97
C SER A 133 8.61 -17.08 2.30
N ILE A 134 8.58 -18.14 3.11
CA ILE A 134 9.75 -18.92 3.49
C ILE A 134 9.88 -20.15 2.59
N LEU A 135 11.12 -20.55 2.30
CA LEU A 135 11.38 -21.81 1.59
C LEU A 135 11.31 -22.97 2.57
N THR A 136 10.40 -23.90 2.32
CA THR A 136 10.27 -25.15 3.07
C THR A 136 10.72 -26.33 2.21
N ARG A 137 11.20 -27.39 2.87
CA ARG A 137 11.60 -28.63 2.20
C ARG A 137 11.10 -29.86 2.94
N GLN A 138 10.70 -30.88 2.21
CA GLN A 138 10.31 -32.17 2.76
C GLN A 138 10.96 -33.30 1.97
N ARG A 139 11.63 -34.22 2.68
CA ARG A 139 12.19 -35.41 2.05
C ARG A 139 11.05 -36.36 1.70
N THR A 140 10.98 -36.80 0.44
CA THR A 140 9.98 -37.78 0.01
C THR A 140 10.40 -39.16 0.51
N THR A 141 9.74 -39.65 1.55
CA THR A 141 9.84 -41.06 1.98
C THR A 141 9.05 -41.94 1.00
N VAL A 142 9.39 -43.23 0.88
CA VAL A 142 8.81 -44.17 -0.12
C VAL A 142 7.27 -44.18 -0.12
N LEU A 143 6.62 -44.11 1.04
CA LEU A 143 5.15 -44.05 1.17
C LEU A 143 4.53 -42.78 0.57
N VAL A 144 5.18 -41.62 0.76
CA VAL A 144 4.71 -40.33 0.22
C VAL A 144 4.89 -40.27 -1.30
N LYS A 145 5.93 -40.94 -1.83
CA LYS A 145 6.16 -41.05 -3.28
C LYS A 145 5.05 -41.83 -3.99
N LEU A 146 4.48 -42.85 -3.33
CA LEU A 146 3.37 -43.63 -3.88
C LEU A 146 2.07 -42.82 -3.91
N LEU A 147 1.77 -42.07 -2.84
CA LEU A 147 0.57 -41.23 -2.75
C LEU A 147 0.59 -40.06 -3.74
N LEU A 148 1.72 -39.36 -3.89
CA LEU A 148 1.85 -38.31 -4.91
C LEU A 148 1.65 -38.86 -6.33
N LYS A 149 2.18 -40.06 -6.61
CA LYS A 149 2.05 -40.69 -7.93
C LYS A 149 0.61 -41.10 -8.25
N ILE A 150 -0.19 -41.48 -7.24
CA ILE A 150 -1.62 -41.78 -7.40
C ILE A 150 -2.41 -40.49 -7.65
N PHE A 151 -2.15 -39.43 -6.87
CA PHE A 151 -2.84 -38.14 -7.03
C PHE A 151 -2.52 -37.43 -8.35
N THR A 152 -1.28 -37.51 -8.86
CA THR A 152 -0.92 -36.89 -10.15
C THR A 152 -1.42 -37.69 -11.35
N LYS A 153 -1.67 -39.00 -11.21
CA LYS A 153 -2.16 -39.84 -12.32
C LYS A 153 -3.67 -39.69 -12.53
N ASN A 154 -4.42 -39.27 -11.50
CA ASN A 154 -5.86 -39.03 -11.57
C ASN A 154 -6.23 -37.62 -12.09
N PHE A 155 -5.26 -36.82 -12.55
CA PHE A 155 -5.48 -35.45 -13.06
C PHE A 155 -5.10 -35.29 -14.54
N VAL A 156 -4.73 -36.37 -15.22
CA VAL A 156 -4.44 -36.38 -16.66
C VAL A 156 -5.14 -37.59 -17.28
N ASP A 157 -6.47 -37.54 -17.34
CA ASP A 157 -7.33 -38.37 -18.21
C ASP A 157 -8.72 -37.72 -18.23
N GLU A 158 -8.82 -36.56 -18.91
CA GLU A 158 -10.01 -36.02 -19.59
C GLU A 158 -9.55 -35.21 -20.81
#